data_AF-A0A8G1VMP0-F1
#
_entry.id   AF-A0A8G1VMP0-F1
#
_cell.length_a   1.000
_cell.length_b   1.000
_cell.length_c   1.000
_cell.angle_alpha   90.00
_cell.angle_beta   90.00
_cell.angle_gamma   90.00
#
_symmetry.space_group_name_H-M   'P 1'
#
loop_
_entity.id
_entity.type
_entity.pdbx_description
1 polymer ?
#
loop_
_entity_poly.entity_id
_entity_poly.type
_entity_poly.pdbx_seq_one_letter_code
_entity_poly.pdbx_strand_id
1 'polypeptide(L)'
;MTPSYSIPGATNPNGSKGFLIISYLEHTVPISTTAQKVVRMDARPGCRARDFLNLILSQKRHQYEFNFAGEGCRFWTTQQIDLFGRSGFLINPSQAEVARDAILTKWPSGVGYPLVVGTYYP
;
A
#
# COMPACT_ATOMS: atom_id res chain seq x y z
N MET A 1 3.77 2.58 2.37
CA MET A 1 3.98 2.35 3.81
C MET A 1 5.37 1.78 4.00
N THR A 2 6.18 2.34 4.90
CA THR A 2 7.54 1.85 5.23
C THR A 2 7.62 1.55 6.73
N PRO A 3 8.34 0.51 7.17
CA PRO A 3 8.61 0.30 8.59
C PRO A 3 9.46 1.45 9.16
N SER A 4 9.25 1.77 10.44
CA SER A 4 10.05 2.76 11.16
C SER A 4 11.40 2.19 11.61
N TYR A 5 11.49 0.88 11.83
CA TYR A 5 12.63 0.14 12.41
C TYR A 5 13.03 0.55 13.85
N SER A 6 12.75 1.77 14.27
CA SER A 6 13.15 2.33 15.56
C SER A 6 12.01 2.51 16.56
N ILE A 7 10.75 2.50 16.10
CA ILE A 7 9.58 2.65 16.98
C ILE A 7 8.90 1.29 17.12
N PRO A 8 8.96 0.63 18.29
CA PRO A 8 8.30 -0.66 18.50
C PRO A 8 6.80 -0.62 18.21
N GLY A 9 6.26 -1.74 17.73
CA GLY A 9 4.81 -1.91 17.61
C GLY A 9 4.14 -1.90 18.99
N ALA A 10 2.92 -1.37 19.06
CA ALA A 10 2.09 -1.43 20.25
C ALA A 10 1.42 -2.81 20.40
N THR A 11 1.07 -3.46 19.28
CA THR A 11 0.45 -4.80 19.30
C THR A 11 1.50 -5.89 19.15
N ASN A 12 2.58 -5.61 18.41
CA ASN A 12 3.75 -6.48 18.29
C ASN A 12 5.03 -5.72 18.71
N PRO A 13 5.49 -5.85 19.96
CA PRO A 13 6.70 -5.18 20.46
C PRO A 13 7.98 -5.55 19.70
N ASN A 14 8.03 -6.74 19.08
CA ASN A 14 9.17 -7.18 18.26
C ASN A 14 9.08 -6.67 16.82
N GLY A 15 7.95 -6.09 16.43
CA GLY A 15 7.75 -5.42 15.15
C GLY A 15 8.06 -3.93 15.22
N SER A 16 7.55 -3.17 14.26
CA SER A 16 7.71 -1.71 14.26
C SER A 16 6.49 -0.97 13.72
N LYS A 17 6.29 0.27 14.16
CA LYS A 17 5.30 1.18 13.58
C LYS A 17 5.60 1.42 12.11
N GLY A 18 4.56 1.59 11.31
CA GLY A 18 4.66 2.00 9.91
C GLY A 18 4.53 3.50 9.71
N PHE A 19 5.28 4.04 8.75
CA PHE A 19 5.16 5.40 8.27
C PHE A 19 4.49 5.46 6.90
N LEU A 20 3.48 6.31 6.81
CA LEU A 20 2.86 6.73 5.56
C LEU A 20 3.53 8.02 5.10
N ILE A 21 4.29 7.94 4.01
CA ILE A 21 4.97 9.09 3.41
C ILE A 21 4.21 9.47 2.16
N ILE A 22 3.86 10.74 2.04
CA ILE A 22 3.16 11.32 0.88
C ILE A 22 4.04 12.45 0.37
N SER A 23 4.39 12.37 -0.90
CA SER A 23 5.26 13.34 -1.55
C SER A 23 4.62 13.77 -2.87
N TYR A 24 4.70 15.06 -3.16
CA TYR A 24 4.39 15.58 -4.48
C TYR A 24 5.55 15.26 -5.42
N LEU A 25 5.21 14.84 -6.65
CA LEU A 25 6.17 14.44 -7.67
C LEU A 25 5.82 15.24 -8.92
N GLU A 26 6.78 16.02 -9.41
CA GLU A 26 6.57 16.97 -10.53
C GLU A 26 6.30 16.30 -11.87
N HIS A 27 6.54 14.99 -11.98
CA HIS A 27 6.43 14.24 -13.22
C HIS A 27 5.50 13.03 -13.08
N THR A 28 4.68 12.81 -14.10
CA THR A 28 3.71 11.69 -14.22
C THR A 28 4.34 10.37 -14.69
N VAL A 29 5.61 10.41 -15.11
CA VAL A 29 6.40 9.25 -15.57
C VAL A 29 6.81 8.40 -14.35
N PRO A 30 7.03 7.08 -14.45
CA PRO A 30 7.46 6.27 -13.32
C PRO A 30 8.74 6.85 -12.73
N ILE A 31 8.66 7.35 -11.49
CA ILE A 31 9.78 7.98 -10.77
C ILE A 31 10.93 6.99 -10.55
N SER A 32 10.63 5.70 -10.60
CA SER A 32 11.63 4.66 -10.48
C SER A 32 12.06 4.18 -11.87
N THR A 33 13.26 4.55 -12.27
CA THR A 33 13.99 3.98 -13.41
C THR A 33 14.35 2.51 -13.21
N THR A 34 14.17 1.99 -11.98
CA THR A 34 14.47 0.62 -11.57
C THR A 34 13.22 -0.25 -11.40
N ALA A 35 12.01 0.32 -11.61
CA ALA A 35 10.76 -0.40 -11.46
C ALA A 35 10.67 -1.53 -12.50
N GLN A 36 10.54 -2.77 -12.02
CA GLN A 36 10.43 -3.97 -12.86
C GLN A 36 8.99 -4.25 -13.32
N LYS A 37 8.00 -3.73 -12.59
CA LYS A 37 6.58 -3.86 -12.89
C LYS A 37 5.85 -2.59 -12.46
N VAL A 38 5.02 -2.06 -13.36
CA VAL A 38 4.14 -0.92 -13.09
C VAL A 38 2.72 -1.34 -13.44
N VAL A 39 1.77 -1.09 -12.53
CA VAL A 39 0.34 -1.25 -12.76
C VAL A 39 -0.32 0.10 -12.52
N ARG A 40 -1.16 0.52 -13.47
CA ARG A 40 -1.95 1.76 -13.36
C ARG A 40 -3.39 1.40 -13.01
N MET A 41 -3.98 2.19 -12.14
CA MET A 41 -5.38 2.04 -11.71
C MET A 41 -6.09 3.37 -11.93
N ASP A 42 -7.25 3.32 -12.56
CA ASP A 42 -8.05 4.49 -12.85
C ASP A 42 -8.85 4.90 -11.63
N ALA A 43 -8.66 6.16 -11.24
CA ALA A 43 -9.45 6.80 -10.21
C ALA A 43 -10.75 7.37 -10.80
N ARG A 44 -11.78 7.48 -9.97
CA ARG A 44 -13.02 8.18 -10.33
C ARG A 44 -12.71 9.61 -10.77
N PRO A 45 -13.30 10.10 -11.88
CA PRO A 45 -13.08 11.46 -12.34
C PRO A 45 -13.34 12.50 -11.24
N GLY A 46 -12.44 13.49 -11.15
CA GLY A 46 -12.52 14.57 -10.16
C GLY A 46 -11.95 14.23 -8.77
N CYS A 47 -11.57 12.98 -8.50
CA CYS A 47 -10.87 12.62 -7.26
C CYS A 47 -9.49 13.29 -7.17
N ARG A 48 -9.14 13.74 -5.97
CA ARG A 48 -7.87 14.37 -5.63
C ARG A 48 -7.09 13.48 -4.66
N ALA A 49 -5.76 13.62 -4.61
CA ALA A 49 -4.92 12.88 -3.66
C ALA A 49 -5.38 13.02 -2.19
N ARG A 50 -5.89 14.20 -1.81
CA ARG A 50 -6.45 14.45 -0.47
C ARG A 50 -7.65 13.55 -0.13
N ASP A 51 -8.44 13.15 -1.12
CA ASP A 51 -9.64 12.34 -0.89
C ASP A 51 -9.20 10.93 -0.45
N PHE A 52 -8.21 10.36 -1.13
CA PHE A 52 -7.59 9.08 -0.76
C PHE A 52 -6.96 9.14 0.64
N LEU A 53 -6.24 10.24 0.93
CA LEU A 53 -5.65 10.44 2.25
C LEU A 53 -6.72 10.52 3.35
N ASN A 54 -7.77 11.31 3.15
CA ASN A 54 -8.87 11.42 4.11
C ASN A 54 -9.53 10.07 4.37
N LEU A 55 -9.69 9.24 3.35
CA LEU A 55 -10.21 7.88 3.49
C LEU A 55 -9.26 6.99 4.30
N ILE A 56 -7.95 7.04 4.05
CA ILE A 56 -6.94 6.34 4.87
C ILE A 56 -7.01 6.78 6.33
N LEU A 57 -7.10 8.09 6.59
CA LEU A 57 -7.10 8.65 7.94
C LEU A 57 -8.39 8.30 8.70
N SER A 58 -9.55 8.51 8.07
CA SER A 58 -10.86 8.20 8.66
C SER A 58 -11.04 6.72 8.98
N GLN A 59 -10.46 5.84 8.17
CA GLN A 59 -10.44 4.39 8.40
C GLN A 59 -9.24 3.92 9.23
N LYS A 60 -8.49 4.86 9.82
CA LYS A 60 -7.31 4.58 10.66
C LYS A 60 -6.25 3.69 10.01
N ARG A 61 -6.21 3.62 8.67
CA ARG A 61 -5.28 2.75 7.92
C ARG A 61 -3.83 3.20 8.01
N HIS A 62 -3.56 4.41 8.48
CA HIS A 62 -2.22 4.89 8.82
C HIS A 62 -1.68 4.30 10.13
N GLN A 63 -2.56 3.80 11.02
CA GLN A 63 -2.17 3.13 12.26
C GLN A 63 -1.84 1.66 12.00
N TYR A 64 -0.68 1.41 11.38
CA TYR A 64 -0.25 0.07 10.99
C TYR A 64 1.12 -0.29 11.54
N GLU A 65 1.35 -1.59 11.75
CA GLU A 65 2.56 -2.20 12.28
C GLU A 65 3.08 -3.29 11.35
N PHE A 66 4.39 -3.28 11.17
CA PHE A 66 5.17 -4.30 10.46
C PHE A 66 5.62 -5.39 11.42
N ASN A 67 5.88 -6.58 10.88
CA ASN A 67 6.47 -7.66 11.67
C ASN A 67 7.96 -7.39 12.00
N PHE A 68 8.60 -8.31 12.73
CA PHE A 68 10.00 -8.19 13.14
C PHE A 68 10.98 -8.12 11.95
N ALA A 69 10.61 -8.67 10.79
CA ALA A 69 11.41 -8.64 9.57
C ALA A 69 11.19 -7.37 8.74
N GLY A 70 10.37 -6.42 9.21
CA GLY A 70 10.01 -5.21 8.46
C GLY A 70 9.07 -5.49 7.28
N GLU A 71 8.38 -6.63 7.28
CA GLU A 71 7.44 -7.06 6.25
C GLU A 71 6.01 -6.67 6.60
N GLY A 72 5.17 -6.54 5.56
CA GLY A 72 3.77 -6.12 5.69
C GLY A 72 3.37 -5.01 4.73
N CYS A 73 4.30 -4.42 3.98
CA CYS A 73 4.00 -3.35 3.02
C CYS A 73 3.01 -3.81 1.93
N ARG A 74 3.16 -5.05 1.46
CA ARG A 74 2.31 -5.66 0.43
C ARG A 74 0.88 -5.85 0.94
N PHE A 75 0.73 -6.42 2.14
CA PHE A 75 -0.57 -6.59 2.78
C PHE A 75 -1.28 -5.23 2.96
N TRP A 76 -0.57 -4.23 3.49
CA TRP A 76 -1.13 -2.88 3.64
C TRP A 76 -1.60 -2.29 2.30
N THR A 77 -0.79 -2.45 1.24
CA THR A 77 -1.09 -1.93 -0.10
C THR A 77 -2.31 -2.63 -0.70
N THR A 78 -2.38 -3.96 -0.63
CA THR A 78 -3.55 -4.74 -1.04
C THR A 78 -4.82 -4.26 -0.34
N GLN A 79 -4.75 -4.06 0.98
CA GLN A 79 -5.88 -3.55 1.76
C GLN A 79 -6.34 -2.14 1.33
N GLN A 80 -5.42 -1.28 0.85
CA GLN A 80 -5.79 0.05 0.35
C GLN A 80 -6.49 -0.04 -1.01
N ILE A 81 -6.03 -0.93 -1.90
CA ILE A 81 -6.69 -1.19 -3.19
C ILE A 81 -8.16 -1.60 -2.93
N ASP A 82 -8.38 -2.53 -2.01
CA ASP A 82 -9.74 -2.99 -1.67
C ASP A 82 -10.58 -1.89 -1.03
N LEU A 83 -9.99 -1.09 -0.13
CA LEU A 83 -10.68 0.04 0.49
C LEU A 83 -11.11 1.07 -0.55
N PHE A 84 -10.22 1.44 -1.47
CA PHE A 84 -10.52 2.42 -2.50
C PHE A 84 -11.52 1.90 -3.53
N GLY A 85 -11.46 0.60 -3.88
CA GLY A 85 -12.47 -0.05 -4.72
C GLY A 85 -13.86 -0.03 -4.08
N ARG A 86 -13.98 -0.51 -2.83
CA ARG A 86 -15.27 -0.51 -2.10
C ARG A 86 -15.85 0.88 -1.87
N SER A 87 -14.99 1.90 -1.78
CA SER A 87 -15.41 3.29 -1.58
C SER A 87 -15.75 4.01 -2.90
N GLY A 88 -15.67 3.32 -4.05
CA GLY A 88 -15.96 3.89 -5.37
C GLY A 88 -14.90 4.87 -5.88
N PHE A 89 -13.69 4.82 -5.33
CA PHE A 89 -12.58 5.70 -5.74
C PHE A 89 -11.78 5.08 -6.88
N LEU A 90 -11.64 3.76 -6.92
CA LEU A 90 -11.12 3.03 -8.07
C LEU A 90 -12.30 2.49 -8.89
N ILE A 91 -12.32 2.79 -10.19
CA ILE A 91 -13.49 2.53 -11.05
C ILE A 91 -13.35 1.32 -11.95
N ASN A 92 -12.16 0.72 -12.05
CA ASN A 92 -11.91 -0.44 -12.88
C ASN A 92 -11.48 -1.66 -12.03
N PRO A 93 -12.41 -2.59 -11.74
CA PRO A 93 -12.12 -3.78 -10.94
C PRO A 93 -11.03 -4.67 -11.56
N SER A 94 -10.95 -4.76 -12.90
CA SER A 94 -9.95 -5.60 -13.57
C SER A 94 -8.52 -5.10 -13.32
N GLN A 95 -8.31 -3.78 -13.28
CA GLN A 95 -7.01 -3.19 -12.94
C GLN A 95 -6.65 -3.45 -11.48
N ALA A 96 -7.63 -3.47 -10.57
CA ALA A 96 -7.42 -3.81 -9.17
C ALA A 96 -6.97 -5.28 -9.00
N GLU A 97 -7.54 -6.22 -9.79
CA GLU A 97 -7.07 -7.62 -9.80
C GLU A 97 -5.63 -7.72 -10.31
N VAL A 98 -5.33 -7.08 -11.45
CA VAL A 98 -3.96 -7.06 -12.00
C VAL A 98 -2.96 -6.47 -10.99
N ALA A 99 -3.36 -5.46 -10.22
CA ALA A 99 -2.53 -4.89 -9.17
C ALA A 99 -2.30 -5.87 -8.01
N ARG A 100 -3.34 -6.60 -7.58
CA ARG A 100 -3.23 -7.64 -6.54
C ARG A 100 -2.31 -8.78 -6.98
N ASP A 101 -2.46 -9.27 -8.20
CA ASP A 101 -1.60 -10.33 -8.75
C ASP A 101 -0.13 -9.86 -8.87
N ALA A 102 0.08 -8.61 -9.29
CA ALA A 102 1.41 -8.03 -9.36
C ALA A 102 2.09 -7.92 -7.98
N ILE A 103 1.34 -7.64 -6.92
CA ILE A 103 1.84 -7.59 -5.53
C ILE A 103 2.26 -8.97 -5.04
N LEU A 104 1.57 -10.02 -5.47
CA LEU A 104 1.87 -11.43 -5.13
C LEU A 104 3.06 -12.00 -5.92
N THR A 105 3.75 -11.18 -6.72
CA THR A 105 4.86 -11.61 -7.56
C THR A 105 6.17 -10.89 -7.18
N LYS A 106 7.26 -11.65 -7.06
CA LYS A 106 8.61 -11.10 -6.88
C LYS A 106 9.22 -10.80 -8.25
N TRP A 107 9.30 -9.52 -8.60
CA TRP A 107 9.90 -9.05 -9.84
C TRP A 107 11.41 -8.83 -9.70
N PRO A 108 12.23 -9.07 -10.75
CA PRO A 108 11.85 -9.58 -12.08
C PRO A 108 11.71 -11.10 -12.16
N SER A 109 12.00 -11.84 -11.08
CA SER A 109 12.05 -13.31 -11.09
C SER A 109 10.72 -14.00 -11.44
N GLY A 110 9.58 -13.31 -11.34
CA GLY A 110 8.26 -13.88 -11.61
C GLY A 110 7.78 -14.90 -10.56
N VAL A 111 8.54 -15.11 -9.49
CA VAL A 111 8.22 -16.11 -8.46
C VAL A 111 7.10 -15.59 -7.56
N GLY A 112 6.14 -16.46 -7.24
CA GLY A 112 5.08 -16.17 -6.28
C GLY A 112 5.65 -15.82 -4.92
N TYR A 113 5.13 -14.77 -4.31
CA TYR A 113 5.57 -14.29 -3.01
C TYR A 113 4.35 -13.89 -2.18
N PRO A 114 3.97 -14.70 -1.17
CA PRO A 114 2.74 -14.52 -0.43
C PRO A 114 2.74 -13.22 0.39
N LEU A 115 1.54 -12.78 0.78
CA LEU A 115 1.40 -11.64 1.67
C LEU A 115 1.84 -12.02 3.09
N VAL A 116 2.78 -11.25 3.62
CA VAL A 116 3.03 -11.22 5.06
C VAL A 116 2.04 -10.26 5.69
N VAL A 117 1.21 -10.78 6.60
CA VAL A 117 0.17 -10.00 7.30
C VAL A 117 0.83 -9.09 8.33
N GLY A 118 0.54 -7.79 8.25
CA GLY A 118 0.82 -6.85 9.35
C GLY A 118 -0.44 -6.50 10.13
N THR A 119 -0.30 -5.64 11.12
CA THR A 119 -1.36 -5.41 12.12
C THR A 119 -1.77 -3.95 12.16
N TYR A 120 -3.07 -3.66 12.27
CA TYR A 120 -3.56 -2.32 12.57
C TYR A 120 -3.72 -2.15 14.07
N TYR A 121 -3.34 -0.99 14.62
CA TYR A 121 -3.51 -0.69 16.04
C TYR A 121 -4.61 0.37 16.25
N PRO A 122 -5.28 0.38 17.42
CA PRO A 122 -6.40 1.29 17.71
C PRO A 122 -6.07 2.79 17.68
#